data_AF-A0A528BB09-F1
#
_entry.id   AF-A0A528BB09-F1
#
_cell.length_a   1.000
_cell.length_b   1.000
_cell.length_c   1.000
_cell.angle_alpha   90.00
_cell.angle_beta   90.00
_cell.angle_gamma   90.00
#
_symmetry.space_group_name_H-M   'P 1'
#
loop_
_entity.id
_entity.type
_entity.pdbx_description
1 polymer ?
#
loop_
_entity_poly.entity_id
_entity_poly.type
_entity_poly.pdbx_seq_one_letter_code
_entity_poly.pdbx_strand_id
1 'polypeptide(L)' 'MVKLHGDKRWKAVLVYGHQNGPITIEHYLEEISELHNIIEHGPDWNTLIACTVTINRPDGGEEQNSEEKEARREHR' A
#
# COMPACT_ATOMS: atom_id res chain seq x y z
N MET A 1 -9.71 4.73 -22.77
CA MET A 1 -8.95 3.71 -22.02
C MET A 1 -9.48 3.71 -20.59
N VAL A 2 -10.28 2.71 -20.22
CA VAL A 2 -10.70 2.55 -18.83
C VAL A 2 -9.49 2.07 -18.05
N LYS A 3 -8.95 2.89 -17.14
CA LYS A 3 -8.03 2.40 -16.12
C LYS A 3 -8.84 1.44 -15.25
N LEU A 4 -8.63 0.14 -15.43
CA LEU A 4 -9.30 -0.97 -14.72
C LEU A 4 -9.18 -0.92 -13.18
N HIS A 5 -8.45 0.05 -12.64
CA HIS A 5 -8.21 0.24 -11.21
C HIS A 5 -8.83 1.54 -10.66
N GLY A 6 -9.53 2.33 -11.49
CA GLY A 6 -10.12 3.60 -11.04
C GLY A 6 -11.29 3.44 -10.07
N ASP A 7 -11.83 2.22 -9.97
CA ASP A 7 -12.89 1.79 -9.07
C ASP A 7 -12.37 1.24 -7.74
N LYS A 8 -11.11 0.76 -7.70
CA LYS A 8 -10.51 0.18 -6.49
C LYS A 8 -10.17 1.26 -5.47
N ARG A 9 -10.51 1.02 -4.20
CA ARG A 9 -10.37 2.00 -3.11
C ARG A 9 -8.97 2.11 -2.53
N TRP A 10 -8.16 1.07 -2.63
CA TRP A 10 -6.84 1.00 -2.01
C TRP A 10 -5.76 0.66 -3.02
N LYS A 11 -4.56 1.20 -2.78
CA LYS A 11 -3.34 0.79 -3.44
C LYS A 11 -2.39 0.27 -2.38
N ALA A 12 -1.91 -0.96 -2.55
CA ALA A 12 -0.85 -1.54 -1.75
C ALA A 12 0.42 -1.66 -2.60
N VAL A 13 1.54 -1.16 -2.09
CA VAL A 13 2.87 -1.31 -2.68
C VAL A 13 3.69 -2.20 -1.78
N LEU A 14 4.04 -3.37 -2.28
CA LEU A 14 4.84 -4.37 -1.58
C LEU A 14 6.26 -4.35 -2.13
N VAL A 15 7.25 -4.27 -1.25
CA VAL A 15 8.66 -4.33 -1.60
C VAL A 15 9.24 -5.60 -1.01
N TYR A 16 9.77 -6.48 -1.87
CA TYR A 16 10.42 -7.73 -1.47
C TYR A 16 11.92 -7.68 -1.78
N GLY A 17 12.73 -8.21 -0.87
CA GLY A 17 14.14 -8.45 -1.10
C GLY A 17 14.34 -9.56 -2.12
N HIS A 18 15.22 -9.33 -3.09
CA HIS A 18 15.59 -10.32 -4.09
C HIS A 18 17.09 -10.22 -4.40
N GLN A 19 17.69 -11.30 -4.90
CA GLN A 19 19.14 -11.42 -5.08
C GLN A 19 19.73 -10.36 -6.02
N ASN A 20 18.92 -9.85 -6.94
CA ASN A 20 19.29 -8.81 -7.90
C ASN A 20 18.84 -7.39 -7.46
N GLY A 21 18.49 -7.22 -6.19
CA GLY A 21 17.94 -5.98 -5.63
C GLY A 21 16.44 -6.08 -5.32
N PRO A 22 15.87 -5.12 -4.57
CA PRO A 22 14.46 -5.15 -4.19
C PRO A 22 13.50 -5.14 -5.39
N ILE A 23 12.41 -5.89 -5.30
CA ILE A 23 11.32 -5.94 -6.28
C ILE A 23 10.12 -5.22 -5.68
N THR A 24 9.53 -4.32 -6.45
CA THR A 24 8.31 -3.59 -6.08
C THR A 24 7.11 -4.13 -6.86
N ILE A 25 6.03 -4.44 -6.15
CA ILE A 25 4.79 -4.95 -6.72
C ILE A 25 3.64 -4.05 -6.26
N GLU A 26 2.79 -3.61 -7.19
CA GLU A 26 1.60 -2.82 -6.88
C GLU A 26 0.34 -3.68 -6.98
N HIS A 27 -0.55 -3.54 -6.00
CA HIS A 27 -1.87 -4.15 -5.97
C HIS A 27 -2.94 -3.08 -5.74
N TYR A 28 -4.06 -3.21 -6.43
CA TYR A 28 -5.24 -2.35 -6.25
C TYR A 28 -6.38 -3.19 -5.68
N LEU A 29 -6.93 -2.76 -4.54
CA LEU A 29 -7.88 -3.53 -3.73
C LEU A 29 -9.18 -2.77 -3.54
N GLU A 30 -10.28 -3.50 -3.46
CA GLU A 30 -11.57 -2.91 -3.10
C GLU A 30 -11.64 -2.72 -1.58
N GLU A 31 -11.25 -3.75 -0.83
CA GLU A 31 -11.20 -3.73 0.62
C GLU A 31 -9.78 -3.96 1.12
N ILE A 32 -9.37 -3.24 2.16
CA ILE A 32 -8.05 -3.43 2.78
C ILE A 32 -7.89 -4.83 3.37
N SER A 33 -9.00 -5.48 3.74
CA SER A 33 -9.05 -6.87 4.17
C SER A 33 -8.49 -7.81 3.10
N GLU A 34 -8.60 -7.51 1.81
CA GLU A 34 -8.08 -8.37 0.73
C GLU A 34 -6.55 -8.53 0.75
N LEU A 35 -5.84 -7.62 1.42
CA LEU A 35 -4.37 -7.60 1.47
C LEU A 35 -3.78 -8.85 2.14
N HIS A 36 -4.44 -9.44 3.14
CA HIS A 36 -3.91 -10.64 3.81
C HIS A 36 -3.70 -11.78 2.83
N ASN A 37 -4.66 -11.99 1.92
CA ASN A 37 -4.57 -13.03 0.89
C ASN A 37 -3.36 -12.83 -0.02
N ILE A 38 -3.03 -11.58 -0.37
CA ILE A 38 -1.89 -11.28 -1.25
C ILE A 38 -0.57 -11.56 -0.54
N ILE A 39 -0.44 -11.20 0.74
CA ILE A 39 0.79 -11.42 1.48
C ILE A 39 0.97 -12.91 1.78
N GLU A 40 -0.09 -13.61 2.20
CA GLU A 40 -0.03 -15.05 2.52
C GLU A 40 0.33 -15.93 1.31
N HIS A 41 -0.12 -15.54 0.12
CA HIS A 41 0.19 -16.26 -1.13
C HIS A 41 1.39 -15.64 -1.88
N GLY A 42 2.04 -14.66 -1.28
CA GLY A 42 3.18 -13.95 -1.85
C GLY A 42 4.50 -14.71 -1.69
N PRO A 43 5.62 -14.03 -2.00
CA PRO A 43 6.96 -14.51 -1.67
C PRO A 43 7.15 -14.78 -0.16
N ASP A 44 8.29 -15.40 0.19
CA ASP A 44 8.66 -15.65 1.59
C ASP A 44 8.55 -14.37 2.44
N TRP A 45 7.84 -14.47 3.56
CA TRP A 45 7.57 -13.34 4.44
C TRP A 45 8.83 -12.63 4.93
N ASN A 46 9.92 -13.37 5.14
CA ASN A 46 11.20 -12.80 5.58
C ASN A 46 11.87 -11.95 4.50
N THR A 47 11.35 -11.99 3.26
CA THR A 47 11.79 -11.11 2.18
C THR A 47 10.96 -9.85 2.09
N LEU A 48 9.81 -9.73 2.78
CA LEU A 48 9.01 -8.51 2.77
C LEU A 48 9.74 -7.38 3.51
N ILE A 49 10.17 -6.37 2.76
CA ILE A 49 10.88 -5.19 3.27
C ILE A 49 9.88 -4.11 3.71
N ALA A 50 8.87 -3.85 2.88
CA ALA A 50 7.87 -2.82 3.15
C ALA A 50 6.51 -3.18 2.54
N CYS A 51 5.46 -2.76 3.23
CA CYS A 51 4.08 -2.79 2.74
C CYS A 51 3.48 -1.41 2.99
N THR A 52 3.34 -0.61 1.93
CA THR A 52 2.75 0.73 2.00
C THR A 52 1.35 0.69 1.43
N VAL A 53 0.35 1.07 2.23
CA VAL A 53 -1.05 1.10 1.82
C VAL A 53 -1.53 2.54 1.75
N THR A 54 -2.10 2.94 0.62
CA THR A 54 -2.68 4.28 0.41
C THR A 54 -4.11 4.19 -0.12
N ILE A 55 -4.90 5.23 0.13
CA ILE A 55 -6.21 5.37 -0.51
C ILE A 55 -5.99 5.65 -2.01
N ASN A 56 -6.58 4.85 -2.87
CA ASN A 56 -6.57 5.04 -4.33
C ASN A 56 -7.73 5.96 -4.75
N ARG A 57 -7.65 7.23 -4.36
CA ARG A 57 -8.63 8.26 -4.75
C ARG A 57 -8.18 8.98 -6.02
N PRO A 58 -9.02 9.06 -7.08
CA PRO A 58 -8.68 9.78 -8.31
C PRO A 58 -8.56 11.30 -8.11
N ASP A 59 -9.08 11.81 -7.00
CA ASP A 59 -9.12 13.20 -6.56
C ASP A 59 -7.85 13.67 -5.83
N GLY A 60 -6.78 12.86 -5.79
CA GLY A 60 -5.52 13.25 -5.17
C GLY A 60 -5.60 13.34 -3.65
N GLY A 61 -6.40 12.45 -3.05
CA GLY A 61 -6.66 12.43 -1.61
C GLY A 61 -5.37 12.47 -0.79
N GLU A 62 -5.30 13.45 0.11
CA GLU A 62 -4.17 13.73 1.00
C GLU A 62 -3.59 12.44 1.60
N GLU A 63 -2.26 12.36 1.61
CA GLU A 63 -1.52 11.28 2.23
C GLU A 63 -2.08 11.00 3.64
N GLN A 64 -2.62 9.81 3.86
CA GLN A 64 -2.92 9.35 5.20
C GLN A 64 -1.63 8.95 5.90
N ASN A 65 -0.77 9.92 6.24
CA ASN A 65 0.28 9.66 7.21
C ASN A 65 -0.26 9.95 8.63
N SER A 66 -0.31 8.91 9.47
CA SER A 66 -0.68 9.01 10.89
C SER A 66 0.32 9.84 11.71
N GLU A 67 1.59 9.91 11.28
CA GLU A 67 2.64 10.65 11.98
C GLU A 67 2.39 12.16 11.96
N GLU A 68 1.85 12.69 10.85
CA GLU A 68 1.53 14.12 10.72
C GLU A 68 0.35 14.53 11.61
N LYS A 69 -0.55 13.59 11.92
CA LYS A 69 -1.69 13.81 12.83
C LYS A 69 -1.28 13.76 14.31
N GLU A 70 -0.28 12.99 14.69
CA GLU A 70 0.28 12.99 16.05
C GLU A 70 1.09 14.27 16.33
N ALA A 71 1.94 14.71 15.41
CA ALA A 71 2.71 15.95 15.55
C ALA A 71 1.82 17.20 15.74
N ARG A 72 0.64 17.22 15.10
CA ARG A 72 -0.34 18.32 15.24
C ARG A 72 -1.14 18.28 16.54
N ARG A 73 -1.19 17.13 17.24
CA ARG A 73 -1.86 17.01 18.55
C ARG A 73 -0.97 17.43 19.70
N GLU A 74 0.35 17.27 19.60
CA GLU A 74 1.30 17.68 20.65
C GLU A 74 1.54 19.19 20.73
N HIS A 75 1.14 19.96 19.71
CA HIS A 75 1.30 21.43 19.66
C HIS A 75 0.01 22.21 20.02
N ARG A 76 -0.97 21.60 20.69
CA ARG A 76 -2.22 22.26 21.09
C ARG A 76 -2.41 22.31 22.60
#